data_AF-A0A8B8QXA8-F1
#
_entry.id   AF-A0A8B8QXA8-F1
#
_cell.length_a   1.000
_cell.length_b   1.000
_cell.length_c   1.000
_cell.angle_alpha   90.00
_cell.angle_beta   90.00
_cell.angle_gamma   90.00
#
_symmetry.space_group_name_H-M   'P 1'
#
loop_
_entity.id
_entity.type
_entity.pdbx_description
1 polymer ?
#
loop_
_entity_poly.entity_id
_entity_poly.type
_entity_poly.pdbx_seq_one_letter_code
_entity_poly.pdbx_strand_id
1 'polypeptide(L)'
;MREFYESLGMKVHQRTIPLYLVNEEEMKEFKARDEKNGHHRLDGTYGMTTSYVDPIYTTVEGRRHTLVAHSKVVSIRVLYGLPRLFTRQILAHEMMHAWHALEIAGSSLDYDAVSTSNFASNEKLGSQIRSMSKSKAPPSPQLDFQKRLVRFLRRGIKSRTDYPYGTGFRLVKRETDMHGLNGTLNHIRMTGKLS
;
A
#
# COMPACT_ATOMS: atom_id res chain seq x y z
N MET A 1 -12.91 -0.74 -3.11
CA MET A 1 -11.54 -0.75 -2.51
C MET A 1 -11.60 -0.80 -1.00
N ARG A 2 -12.39 0.05 -0.33
CA ARG A 2 -12.62 -0.06 1.12
C ARG A 2 -13.10 -1.44 1.56
N GLU A 3 -14.09 -2.01 0.87
CA GLU A 3 -14.56 -3.39 1.08
C GLU A 3 -13.43 -4.44 1.01
N PHE A 4 -12.45 -4.24 0.13
CA PHE A 4 -11.31 -5.16 0.03
C PHE A 4 -10.47 -5.11 1.31
N TYR A 5 -10.17 -3.92 1.82
CA TYR A 5 -9.46 -3.77 3.08
C TYR A 5 -10.29 -4.23 4.29
N GLU A 6 -11.59 -3.97 4.30
CA GLU A 6 -12.49 -4.50 5.33
C GLU A 6 -12.51 -6.03 5.34
N SER A 7 -12.53 -6.69 4.17
CA SER A 7 -12.39 -8.15 4.09
C SER A 7 -11.04 -8.71 4.55
N LEU A 8 -10.03 -7.85 4.69
CA LEU A 8 -8.75 -8.19 5.29
C LEU A 8 -8.71 -7.89 6.81
N GLY A 9 -9.80 -7.40 7.40
CA GLY A 9 -9.84 -6.93 8.79
C GLY A 9 -9.25 -5.54 9.00
N MET A 10 -8.99 -4.80 7.91
CA MET A 10 -8.24 -3.54 7.92
C MET A 10 -9.15 -2.36 7.61
N LYS A 11 -10.08 -2.04 8.51
CA LYS A 11 -11.03 -0.96 8.25
C LYS A 11 -10.32 0.40 8.16
N VAL A 12 -10.59 1.16 7.11
CA VAL A 12 -10.06 2.52 6.93
C VAL A 12 -11.08 3.53 7.45
N HIS A 13 -10.87 4.00 8.68
CA HIS A 13 -11.83 4.83 9.41
C HIS A 13 -12.02 6.24 8.83
N GLN A 14 -11.01 6.79 8.14
CA GLN A 14 -11.14 8.09 7.49
C GLN A 14 -12.18 8.02 6.34
N ARG A 15 -13.31 8.70 6.54
CA ARG A 15 -14.50 8.66 5.64
C ARG A 15 -14.18 9.09 4.22
N THR A 16 -13.41 10.17 4.05
CA THR A 16 -13.06 10.73 2.74
C THR A 16 -11.56 10.75 2.59
N ILE A 17 -11.05 10.02 1.59
CA ILE A 17 -9.67 10.11 1.10
C ILE A 17 -9.78 10.50 -0.38
N PRO A 18 -9.40 11.73 -0.76
CA PRO A 18 -9.39 12.15 -2.15
C PRO A 18 -8.52 11.23 -3.02
N LEU A 19 -9.05 10.81 -4.17
CA LEU A 19 -8.32 10.06 -5.19
C LEU A 19 -8.17 10.94 -6.43
N TYR A 20 -6.94 11.28 -6.79
CA TYR A 20 -6.63 12.04 -8.00
C TYR A 20 -6.03 11.13 -9.07
N LEU A 21 -6.50 11.28 -10.30
CA LEU A 21 -5.84 10.76 -11.49
C LEU A 21 -4.97 11.88 -12.05
N VAL A 22 -3.67 11.65 -12.10
CA VAL A 22 -2.67 12.69 -12.40
C VAL A 22 -1.84 12.28 -13.60
N ASN A 23 -1.30 13.26 -14.33
CA ASN A 23 -0.39 13.01 -15.45
C ASN A 23 1.05 12.72 -14.98
N GLU A 24 1.94 12.40 -15.92
CA GLU A 24 3.33 12.07 -15.58
C GLU A 24 4.10 13.25 -14.99
N GLU A 25 3.82 14.47 -15.45
CA GLU A 25 4.47 15.70 -14.97
C GLU A 25 4.11 15.96 -13.50
N GLU A 26 2.81 15.98 -13.19
CA GLU A 26 2.32 16.13 -11.83
C GLU A 26 2.86 15.00 -10.93
N MET A 27 2.84 13.75 -11.40
CA MET A 27 3.39 12.63 -10.65
C MET A 27 4.89 12.78 -10.37
N LYS A 28 5.68 13.32 -11.32
CA LYS A 28 7.11 13.62 -11.11
C LYS A 28 7.33 14.75 -10.12
N GLU A 29 6.57 15.84 -10.20
CA GLU A 29 6.66 16.95 -9.25
C GLU A 29 6.39 16.50 -7.81
N PHE A 30 5.38 15.67 -7.64
CA PHE A 30 5.01 15.13 -6.34
C PHE A 30 6.11 14.22 -5.75
N LYS A 31 6.73 13.37 -6.57
CA LYS A 31 7.90 12.59 -6.15
C LYS A 31 9.08 13.47 -5.76
N ALA A 32 9.39 14.48 -6.58
CA ALA A 32 10.49 15.39 -6.28
C ALA A 32 10.29 16.14 -4.95
N ARG A 33 9.04 16.42 -4.56
CA ARG A 33 8.72 16.98 -3.23
C ARG A 33 8.90 15.95 -2.11
N ASP A 34 8.50 14.71 -2.34
CA ASP A 34 8.64 13.60 -1.37
C ASP A 34 10.13 13.27 -1.12
N GLU A 35 10.94 13.22 -2.17
CA GLU A 35 12.38 12.99 -2.12
C GLU A 35 13.12 14.10 -1.37
N LYS A 36 12.70 15.37 -1.55
CA LYS A 36 13.23 16.50 -0.77
C LYS A 36 12.96 16.37 0.73
N ASN A 37 11.93 15.63 1.12
CA ASN A 37 11.63 15.32 2.52
C ASN A 37 12.41 14.08 3.03
N GLY A 38 13.34 13.55 2.25
CA GLY A 38 14.18 12.40 2.60
C GLY A 38 13.60 11.04 2.21
N HIS A 39 12.48 11.00 1.48
CA HIS A 39 11.86 9.75 1.05
C HIS A 39 12.34 9.34 -0.35
N HIS A 40 13.34 8.45 -0.43
CA HIS A 40 13.81 7.92 -1.71
C HIS A 40 12.91 6.78 -2.21
N ARG A 41 12.15 7.03 -3.27
CA ARG A 41 11.35 5.99 -3.97
C ARG A 41 12.11 5.49 -5.18
N LEU A 42 11.91 4.21 -5.55
CA LEU A 42 12.47 3.67 -6.78
C LEU A 42 11.75 4.23 -8.03
N ASP A 43 12.49 4.28 -9.13
CA ASP A 43 11.96 4.65 -10.45
C ASP A 43 10.75 3.79 -10.84
N GLY A 44 9.76 4.44 -11.48
CA GLY A 44 8.51 3.79 -11.88
C GLY A 44 7.38 3.84 -10.84
N THR A 45 7.38 4.81 -9.92
CA THR A 45 6.24 5.04 -9.02
C THR A 45 5.00 5.50 -9.83
N TYR A 46 3.93 4.70 -9.81
CA TYR A 46 2.65 4.96 -10.52
C TYR A 46 1.52 5.43 -9.60
N GLY A 47 1.78 5.52 -8.31
CA GLY A 47 0.83 6.01 -7.31
C GLY A 47 1.56 6.61 -6.11
N MET A 48 0.88 7.48 -5.38
CA MET A 48 1.44 8.12 -4.21
C MET A 48 0.38 8.44 -3.17
N THR A 49 0.69 8.14 -1.92
CA THR A 49 -0.14 8.46 -0.77
C THR A 49 0.51 9.60 0.01
N THR A 50 -0.22 10.69 0.18
CA THR A 50 0.20 11.81 1.00
C THR A 50 -0.54 11.77 2.32
N SER A 51 0.19 11.86 3.43
CA SER A 51 -0.37 11.96 4.77
C SER A 51 0.34 13.06 5.54
N TYR A 52 -0.33 13.61 6.54
CA TYR A 52 0.25 14.52 7.52
C TYR A 52 0.11 13.90 8.90
N VAL A 53 1.14 14.05 9.71
CA VAL A 53 1.16 13.65 11.11
C VAL A 53 1.04 14.93 11.93
N ASP A 54 0.03 15.00 12.80
CA ASP A 54 -0.15 16.04 13.81
C ASP A 54 0.34 15.50 15.17
N PRO A 55 1.63 15.68 15.50
CA PRO A 55 2.19 15.21 16.75
C PRO A 55 1.76 16.11 17.91
N ILE A 56 1.06 15.53 18.87
CA ILE A 56 0.83 16.13 20.18
C ILE A 56 2.06 15.85 21.04
N TYR A 57 2.69 16.90 21.55
CA TYR A 57 3.87 16.80 22.40
C TYR A 57 3.52 17.08 23.86
N THR A 58 4.25 16.44 24.77
CA THR A 58 4.40 16.86 26.16
C THR A 58 5.85 17.20 26.44
N THR A 59 6.09 17.92 27.54
CA THR A 59 7.43 18.19 28.03
C THR A 59 7.59 17.50 29.39
N VAL A 60 8.56 16.60 29.50
CA VAL A 60 8.96 15.95 30.76
C VAL A 60 10.41 16.30 30.99
N GLU A 61 10.73 16.87 32.16
CA GLU A 61 12.10 17.28 32.53
C GLU A 61 12.80 18.17 31.48
N GLY A 62 12.05 19.07 30.84
CA GLY A 62 12.57 19.96 29.80
C GLY A 62 12.80 19.30 28.44
N ARG A 63 12.51 18.00 28.28
CA ARG A 63 12.58 17.29 27.01
C ARG A 63 11.20 17.15 26.39
N ARG A 64 11.10 17.31 25.06
CA ARG A 64 9.84 17.08 24.32
C ARG A 64 9.67 15.59 24.03
N HIS A 65 8.51 15.05 24.40
CA HIS A 65 8.09 13.69 24.12
C HIS A 65 6.80 13.73 23.29
N THR A 66 6.72 12.95 22.22
CA THR A 66 5.47 12.81 21.44
C THR A 66 4.51 11.91 22.22
N LEU A 67 3.34 12.42 22.60
CA LEU A 67 2.31 11.68 23.34
C LEU A 67 1.41 10.86 22.41
N VAL A 68 0.88 11.50 21.37
CA VAL A 68 -0.02 10.89 20.38
C VAL A 68 0.24 11.59 19.06
N ALA A 69 0.46 10.81 18.01
CA ALA A 69 0.54 11.35 16.65
C ALA A 69 -0.80 11.06 15.96
N HIS A 70 -1.63 12.09 15.75
CA HIS A 70 -2.83 11.94 14.95
C HIS A 70 -2.45 12.08 13.48
N SER A 71 -2.56 11.00 12.71
CA SER A 71 -2.29 11.05 11.29
C SER A 71 -3.57 11.24 10.49
N LYS A 72 -3.47 11.96 9.38
CA LYS A 72 -4.53 12.10 8.39
C LYS A 72 -3.99 11.83 7.00
N VAL A 73 -4.72 11.04 6.21
CA VAL A 73 -4.39 10.83 4.80
C VAL A 73 -4.97 11.98 3.99
N VAL A 74 -4.11 12.73 3.32
CA VAL A 74 -4.49 13.93 2.55
C VAL A 74 -5.03 13.53 1.19
N SER A 75 -4.35 12.63 0.49
CA SER A 75 -4.73 12.20 -0.85
C SER A 75 -4.04 10.92 -1.27
N ILE A 76 -4.68 10.18 -2.17
CA ILE A 76 -4.05 9.16 -3.00
C ILE A 76 -4.03 9.69 -4.43
N ARG A 77 -2.89 9.57 -5.11
CA ARG A 77 -2.71 9.94 -6.51
C ARG A 77 -2.34 8.69 -7.30
N VAL A 78 -2.89 8.53 -8.49
CA VAL A 78 -2.57 7.41 -9.40
C VAL A 78 -2.38 7.95 -10.80
N LEU A 79 -1.36 7.47 -11.51
CA LEU A 79 -1.14 7.85 -12.90
C LEU A 79 -2.34 7.46 -13.77
N TYR A 80 -2.86 8.41 -14.54
CA TYR A 80 -3.96 8.17 -15.47
C TYR A 80 -3.52 7.35 -16.70
N GLY A 81 -4.48 6.78 -17.43
CA GLY A 81 -4.21 6.03 -18.67
C GLY A 81 -3.75 4.58 -18.48
N LEU A 82 -3.57 4.12 -17.24
CA LEU A 82 -3.17 2.73 -16.96
C LEU A 82 -4.34 1.74 -17.14
N PRO A 83 -4.06 0.47 -17.51
CA PRO A 83 -5.08 -0.57 -17.55
C PRO A 83 -5.80 -0.70 -16.21
N ARG A 84 -7.13 -0.86 -16.22
CA ARG A 84 -7.98 -0.90 -15.01
C ARG A 84 -7.46 -1.85 -13.91
N LEU A 85 -6.91 -3.01 -14.29
CA LEU A 85 -6.32 -3.95 -13.32
C LEU A 85 -5.05 -3.41 -12.67
N PHE A 86 -4.21 -2.74 -13.45
CA PHE A 86 -2.97 -2.16 -12.95
C PHE A 86 -3.28 -0.97 -12.03
N THR A 87 -4.21 -0.09 -12.42
CA THR A 87 -4.73 0.97 -11.54
C THR A 87 -5.27 0.39 -10.22
N ARG A 88 -6.03 -0.71 -10.27
CA ARG A 88 -6.54 -1.39 -9.07
C ARG A 88 -5.44 -1.97 -8.18
N GLN A 89 -4.37 -2.51 -8.77
CA GLN A 89 -3.20 -2.98 -8.04
C GLN A 89 -2.50 -1.81 -7.34
N ILE A 90 -2.23 -0.72 -8.07
CA ILE A 90 -1.60 0.49 -7.52
C ILE A 90 -2.45 1.06 -6.40
N LEU A 91 -3.77 1.14 -6.57
CA LEU A 91 -4.66 1.63 -5.52
C LEU A 91 -4.65 0.71 -4.28
N ALA A 92 -4.43 -0.59 -4.44
CA ALA A 92 -4.22 -1.51 -3.30
C ALA A 92 -2.81 -1.42 -2.71
N HIS A 93 -1.85 -0.83 -3.41
CA HIS A 93 -0.56 -0.45 -2.82
C HIS A 93 -0.76 0.80 -1.95
N GLU A 94 -1.30 1.85 -2.55
CA GLU A 94 -1.45 3.17 -1.91
C GLU A 94 -2.44 3.16 -0.73
N MET A 95 -3.52 2.39 -0.82
CA MET A 95 -4.43 2.23 0.31
C MET A 95 -3.77 1.56 1.53
N MET A 96 -2.69 0.79 1.33
CA MET A 96 -1.96 0.17 2.43
C MET A 96 -1.06 1.20 3.13
N HIS A 97 -0.39 2.07 2.36
CA HIS A 97 0.27 3.26 2.91
C HIS A 97 -0.71 4.13 3.69
N ALA A 98 -1.91 4.35 3.16
CA ALA A 98 -2.95 5.11 3.84
C ALA A 98 -3.38 4.46 5.17
N TRP A 99 -3.54 3.13 5.19
CA TRP A 99 -3.87 2.40 6.40
C TRP A 99 -2.74 2.46 7.44
N HIS A 100 -1.48 2.26 7.02
CA HIS A 100 -0.30 2.43 7.88
C HIS A 100 -0.28 3.82 8.53
N ALA A 101 -0.44 4.87 7.72
CA ALA A 101 -0.45 6.24 8.22
C ALA A 101 -1.50 6.43 9.33
N LEU A 102 -2.70 5.88 9.18
CA LEU A 102 -3.81 6.04 10.13
C LEU A 102 -3.66 5.19 11.41
N GLU A 103 -3.14 3.96 11.30
CA GLU A 103 -3.18 2.98 12.40
C GLU A 103 -1.84 2.78 13.11
N ILE A 104 -0.73 3.13 12.46
CA ILE A 104 0.63 2.96 12.98
C ILE A 104 1.26 4.35 13.06
N ALA A 105 1.28 4.91 14.27
CA ALA A 105 1.76 6.26 14.54
C ALA A 105 3.20 6.46 14.02
N GLY A 106 3.44 7.54 13.27
CA GLY A 106 4.77 7.89 12.77
C GLY A 106 5.29 7.06 11.59
N SER A 107 4.47 6.19 10.99
CA SER A 107 4.89 5.21 9.98
C SER A 107 4.91 5.68 8.51
N SER A 108 4.96 7.00 8.24
CA SER A 108 4.95 7.44 6.85
C SER A 108 6.20 6.92 6.13
N LEU A 109 5.98 5.93 5.24
CA LEU A 109 6.96 5.40 4.28
C LEU A 109 8.16 4.66 4.90
N ASP A 110 7.97 3.94 6.01
CA ASP A 110 8.96 2.95 6.45
C ASP A 110 9.02 1.77 5.45
N TYR A 111 10.17 1.10 5.38
CA TYR A 111 10.42 -0.08 4.55
C TYR A 111 9.34 -1.16 4.76
N ASP A 112 8.83 -1.27 5.97
CA ASP A 112 7.76 -2.20 6.33
C ASP A 112 6.42 -1.84 5.68
N ALA A 113 6.06 -0.55 5.65
CA ALA A 113 4.88 -0.07 4.95
C ALA A 113 4.96 -0.35 3.45
N VAL A 114 6.16 -0.23 2.84
CA VAL A 114 6.36 -0.59 1.43
C VAL A 114 6.22 -2.10 1.22
N SER A 115 6.78 -2.91 2.12
CA SER A 115 6.74 -4.36 2.08
C SER A 115 5.29 -4.88 2.15
N THR A 116 4.52 -4.40 3.13
CA THR A 116 3.11 -4.75 3.32
C THR A 116 2.23 -4.22 2.18
N SER A 117 2.56 -3.07 1.60
CA SER A 117 1.85 -2.53 0.42
C SER A 117 2.02 -3.40 -0.83
N ASN A 118 3.21 -3.97 -1.04
CA ASN A 118 3.42 -4.97 -2.10
C ASN A 118 2.64 -6.26 -1.84
N PHE A 119 2.55 -6.68 -0.58
CA PHE A 119 1.74 -7.83 -0.18
C PHE A 119 0.24 -7.60 -0.46
N ALA A 120 -0.32 -6.48 -0.01
CA ALA A 120 -1.71 -6.09 -0.25
C ALA A 120 -2.05 -6.01 -1.74
N SER A 121 -1.13 -5.46 -2.55
CA SER A 121 -1.24 -5.42 -4.01
C SER A 121 -1.35 -6.82 -4.63
N ASN A 122 -0.48 -7.76 -4.19
CA ASN A 122 -0.52 -9.15 -4.65
C ASN A 122 -1.81 -9.85 -4.20
N GLU A 123 -2.30 -9.61 -2.99
CA GLU A 123 -3.57 -10.16 -2.51
C GLU A 123 -4.77 -9.63 -3.28
N LYS A 124 -4.77 -8.34 -3.64
CA LYS A 124 -5.82 -7.77 -4.50
C LYS A 124 -5.89 -8.46 -5.85
N LEU A 125 -4.73 -8.68 -6.47
CA LEU A 125 -4.61 -9.43 -7.72
C LEU A 125 -5.07 -10.89 -7.55
N GLY A 126 -4.79 -11.49 -6.39
CA GLY A 126 -5.25 -12.84 -6.03
C GLY A 126 -6.76 -12.96 -5.93
N SER A 127 -7.39 -12.02 -5.24
CA SER A 127 -8.85 -11.93 -5.16
C SER A 127 -9.47 -11.77 -6.57
N GLN A 128 -8.88 -10.92 -7.41
CA GLN A 128 -9.36 -10.69 -8.76
C GLN A 128 -9.27 -11.94 -9.65
N ILE A 129 -8.18 -12.70 -9.61
CA ILE A 129 -8.07 -13.95 -10.39
C ILE A 129 -9.03 -15.02 -9.89
N ARG A 130 -9.21 -15.16 -8.57
CA ARG A 130 -10.21 -16.08 -8.00
C ARG A 130 -11.62 -15.73 -8.44
N SER A 131 -11.98 -14.44 -8.43
CA SER A 131 -13.27 -13.95 -8.92
C SER A 131 -13.47 -14.25 -10.41
N MET A 132 -12.47 -13.98 -11.26
CA MET A 132 -12.53 -14.29 -12.70
C MET A 132 -12.66 -15.79 -12.98
N SER A 133 -12.01 -16.64 -12.18
CA SER A 133 -12.12 -18.11 -12.34
C SER A 133 -13.46 -18.67 -11.87
N LYS A 134 -14.17 -18.00 -10.97
CA LYS A 134 -15.53 -18.37 -10.53
C LYS A 134 -16.64 -17.89 -11.46
N SER A 135 -16.31 -17.02 -12.43
CA SER A 135 -17.28 -16.50 -13.38
C SER A 135 -17.83 -17.62 -14.26
N LYS A 136 -19.15 -17.69 -14.38
CA LYS A 136 -19.85 -18.57 -15.34
C LYS A 136 -19.92 -17.98 -16.75
N ALA A 137 -19.33 -16.79 -16.96
CA ALA A 137 -19.32 -16.17 -18.27
C ALA A 137 -18.59 -17.04 -19.30
N PRO A 138 -19.03 -17.04 -20.57
CA PRO A 138 -18.33 -17.74 -21.64
C PRO A 138 -16.85 -17.32 -21.72
N PRO A 139 -15.95 -18.22 -22.15
CA PRO A 139 -14.58 -17.85 -22.47
C PRO A 139 -14.57 -16.68 -23.45
N SER A 140 -13.78 -15.65 -23.15
CA SER A 140 -13.61 -14.50 -24.04
C SER A 140 -12.14 -14.08 -24.09
N PRO A 141 -11.66 -13.58 -25.25
CA PRO A 141 -10.29 -13.07 -25.37
C PRO A 141 -9.98 -11.99 -24.32
N GLN A 142 -10.96 -11.17 -23.97
CA GLN A 142 -10.82 -10.13 -22.95
C GLN A 142 -10.61 -10.73 -21.56
N LEU A 143 -11.37 -11.76 -21.17
CA LEU A 143 -11.18 -12.45 -19.89
C LEU A 143 -9.80 -13.12 -19.81
N ASP A 144 -9.37 -13.75 -20.89
CA ASP A 144 -8.05 -14.39 -20.95
C ASP A 144 -6.91 -13.38 -20.90
N PHE A 145 -7.05 -12.24 -21.58
CA PHE A 145 -6.13 -11.12 -21.45
C PHE A 145 -6.04 -10.63 -20.00
N GLN A 146 -7.18 -10.42 -19.33
CA GLN A 146 -7.21 -9.97 -17.93
C GLN A 146 -6.54 -11.00 -17.00
N LYS A 147 -6.78 -12.31 -17.20
CA LYS A 147 -6.10 -13.39 -16.46
C LYS A 147 -4.58 -13.38 -16.69
N ARG A 148 -4.14 -13.20 -17.95
CA ARG A 148 -2.71 -13.08 -18.29
C ARG A 148 -2.08 -11.86 -17.64
N LEU A 149 -2.75 -10.70 -17.69
CA LEU A 149 -2.31 -9.47 -17.05
C LEU A 149 -2.17 -9.62 -15.54
N VAL A 150 -3.13 -10.24 -14.85
CA VAL A 150 -3.01 -10.52 -13.41
C VAL A 150 -1.78 -11.40 -13.12
N ARG A 151 -1.54 -12.45 -13.91
CA ARG A 151 -0.36 -13.31 -13.74
C ARG A 151 0.94 -12.55 -13.95
N PHE A 152 0.99 -11.70 -14.98
CA PHE A 152 2.15 -10.84 -15.27
C PHE A 152 2.46 -9.91 -14.10
N LEU A 153 1.46 -9.16 -13.62
CA LEU A 153 1.62 -8.22 -12.50
C LEU A 153 2.06 -8.92 -11.20
N ARG A 154 1.45 -10.08 -10.89
CA ARG A 154 1.84 -10.88 -9.72
C ARG A 154 3.27 -11.42 -9.83
N ARG A 155 3.68 -11.87 -11.03
CA ARG A 155 5.06 -12.30 -11.27
C ARG A 155 6.01 -11.14 -11.03
N GLY A 156 5.69 -9.95 -11.53
CA GLY A 156 6.46 -8.73 -11.32
C GLY A 156 6.72 -8.43 -9.84
N ILE A 157 5.72 -8.53 -8.95
CA ILE A 157 5.95 -8.36 -7.50
C ILE A 157 6.87 -9.47 -6.95
N LYS A 158 6.58 -10.73 -7.29
CA LYS A 158 7.28 -11.89 -6.71
C LYS A 158 8.73 -12.03 -7.15
N SER A 159 9.05 -11.59 -8.36
CA SER A 159 10.39 -11.71 -8.94
C SER A 159 11.35 -10.62 -8.50
N ARG A 160 10.87 -9.57 -7.82
CA ARG A 160 11.75 -8.52 -7.27
C ARG A 160 12.71 -9.10 -6.24
N THR A 161 13.94 -8.63 -6.25
CA THR A 161 15.01 -9.06 -5.33
C THR A 161 15.42 -7.95 -4.38
N ASP A 162 15.08 -6.70 -4.69
CA ASP A 162 15.39 -5.52 -3.91
C ASP A 162 14.59 -5.45 -2.60
N TYR A 163 15.17 -4.85 -1.58
CA TYR A 163 14.49 -4.46 -0.35
C TYR A 163 14.09 -2.98 -0.46
N PRO A 164 12.86 -2.57 -0.06
CA PRO A 164 11.82 -3.34 0.63
C PRO A 164 10.87 -4.14 -0.28
N TYR A 165 10.94 -3.98 -1.60
CA TYR A 165 9.85 -4.41 -2.48
C TYR A 165 9.74 -5.93 -2.64
N GLY A 166 10.84 -6.59 -2.99
CA GLY A 166 10.89 -8.03 -3.23
C GLY A 166 11.18 -8.85 -1.98
N THR A 167 12.28 -8.53 -1.29
CA THR A 167 12.67 -9.22 -0.06
C THR A 167 11.68 -8.96 1.06
N GLY A 168 11.25 -7.71 1.25
CA GLY A 168 10.24 -7.36 2.23
C GLY A 168 8.87 -7.99 1.94
N PHE A 169 8.43 -8.05 0.68
CA PHE A 169 7.23 -8.82 0.30
C PHE A 169 7.30 -10.29 0.75
N ARG A 170 8.45 -10.95 0.56
CA ARG A 170 8.63 -12.35 0.96
C ARG A 170 8.61 -12.51 2.48
N LEU A 171 9.17 -11.57 3.22
CA LEU A 171 9.10 -11.54 4.69
C LEU A 171 7.65 -11.40 5.16
N VAL A 172 6.93 -10.36 4.72
CA VAL A 172 5.51 -10.18 5.05
C VAL A 172 4.69 -11.42 4.72
N LYS A 173 4.94 -12.03 3.55
CA LYS A 173 4.25 -13.26 3.16
C LYS A 173 4.53 -14.40 4.14
N ARG A 174 5.79 -14.63 4.52
CA ARG A 174 6.17 -15.68 5.47
C ARG A 174 5.50 -15.45 6.82
N GLU A 175 5.59 -14.24 7.36
CA GLU A 175 4.96 -13.88 8.63
C GLU A 175 3.43 -14.04 8.58
N THR A 176 2.82 -13.64 7.47
CA THR A 176 1.37 -13.81 7.26
C THR A 176 0.98 -15.29 7.14
N ASP A 177 1.81 -16.12 6.53
CA ASP A 177 1.57 -17.57 6.45
C ASP A 177 1.68 -18.23 7.85
N MET A 178 2.56 -17.72 8.73
CA MET A 178 2.77 -18.26 10.09
C MET A 178 1.76 -17.73 11.13
N HIS A 179 1.43 -16.44 11.07
CA HIS A 179 0.70 -15.73 12.13
C HIS A 179 -0.63 -15.12 11.66
N GLY A 180 -0.95 -15.24 10.36
CA GLY A 180 -2.07 -14.53 9.75
C GLY A 180 -1.78 -13.05 9.57
N LEU A 181 -2.50 -12.40 8.64
CA LEU A 181 -2.27 -11.00 8.28
C LEU A 181 -2.46 -10.07 9.49
N ASN A 182 -3.52 -10.27 10.28
CA ASN A 182 -3.76 -9.47 11.49
C ASN A 182 -2.66 -9.66 12.54
N GLY A 183 -2.14 -10.89 12.70
CA GLY A 183 -1.03 -11.15 13.62
C GLY A 183 0.23 -10.39 13.22
N THR A 184 0.61 -10.47 11.94
CA THR A 184 1.74 -9.73 11.37
C THR A 184 1.58 -8.21 11.51
N LEU A 185 0.41 -7.66 11.16
CA LEU A 185 0.17 -6.22 11.25
C LEU A 185 0.13 -5.72 12.70
N ASN A 186 -0.43 -6.50 13.62
CA ASN A 186 -0.40 -6.17 15.05
C ASN A 186 1.03 -6.19 15.59
N HIS A 187 1.87 -7.14 15.16
CA HIS A 187 3.29 -7.14 15.52
C HIS A 187 3.96 -5.84 15.08
N ILE A 188 3.84 -5.47 13.80
CA ILE A 188 4.39 -4.22 13.27
C ILE A 188 3.85 -3.00 14.04
N ARG A 189 2.56 -2.99 14.38
CA ARG A 189 1.96 -1.90 15.16
C ARG A 189 2.55 -1.78 16.57
N MET A 190 2.88 -2.91 17.21
CA MET A 190 3.40 -2.93 18.58
C MET A 190 4.91 -2.68 18.65
N THR A 191 5.69 -3.22 17.70
CA THR A 191 7.16 -3.17 17.71
C THR A 191 7.75 -2.13 16.77
N GLY A 192 6.95 -1.61 15.85
CA GLY A 192 7.39 -0.73 14.77
C GLY A 192 8.21 -1.45 13.69
N LYS A 193 8.29 -2.80 13.71
CA LYS A 193 9.14 -3.57 12.80
C LYS A 193 8.47 -4.87 12.34
N LEU A 194 8.81 -5.33 11.14
CA LEU A 194 8.64 -6.73 10.73
C LEU A 194 9.60 -7.64 11.51
N SER A 195 9.11 -8.83 11.85
CA SER A 195 9.83 -9.91 12.54
C SER A 195 10.89 -10.61 11.67
#